data_AF-X1I3Z6-F1
#
_entry.id   AF-X1I3Z6-F1
#
_cell.length_a   1.000
_cell.length_b   1.000
_cell.length_c   1.000
_cell.angle_alpha   90.00
_cell.angle_beta   90.00
_cell.angle_gamma   90.00
#
_symmetry.space_group_name_H-M   'P 1'
#
loop_
_entity.id
_entity.type
_entity.pdbx_description
1 polymer ?
#
loop_
_entity_poly.entity_id
_entity_poly.type
_entity_poly.pdbx_seq_one_letter_code
_entity_poly.pdbx_strand_id
1 'polypeptide(L)'
;MITDRQDDTREPGEPDAPAPIVPGDVADAARLVGFGLQPKLVPARDVEYAELVRRHRDDPAFARLADAVAAGLGLVVLEVSPRAGMAVAAGEDSVFAVRMGDYARRAASDSGDRFLHGLAHLAAAALAFPRPEDLADDGYVGRITVHGVDAFVRQ
;
A
#
# COMPACT_ATOMS: atom_id res chain seq x y z
N MET A 1 31.86 -52.98 -1.61
CA MET A 1 31.31 -51.93 -2.49
C MET A 1 30.64 -50.93 -1.56
N ILE A 2 31.40 -49.93 -1.12
CA ILE A 2 30.99 -48.95 -0.11
C ILE A 2 30.39 -47.78 -0.88
N THR A 3 29.09 -47.56 -0.73
CA THR A 3 28.43 -46.39 -1.32
C THR A 3 28.85 -45.15 -0.55
N ASP A 4 29.51 -44.28 -1.29
CA ASP A 4 29.94 -42.94 -0.94
C ASP A 4 28.78 -42.14 -0.33
N ARG A 5 28.95 -41.73 0.93
CA ARG A 5 28.03 -40.85 1.64
C ARG A 5 28.48 -39.44 1.29
N GLN A 6 27.88 -38.86 0.26
CA GLN A 6 28.06 -37.43 -0.02
C GLN A 6 27.55 -36.63 1.17
N ASP A 7 28.47 -36.21 2.03
CA ASP A 7 28.28 -35.10 2.95
C ASP A 7 28.14 -33.83 2.10
N ASP A 8 26.89 -33.45 1.86
CA ASP A 8 26.49 -32.19 1.26
C ASP A 8 26.87 -31.05 2.21
N THR A 9 28.14 -30.64 2.12
CA THR A 9 28.69 -29.53 2.88
C THR A 9 28.20 -28.25 2.22
N ARG A 10 26.97 -27.80 2.56
CA ARG A 10 26.50 -26.47 2.20
C ARG A 10 27.53 -25.44 2.67
N GLU A 11 28.11 -24.69 1.74
CA GLU A 11 29.03 -23.61 2.08
C GLU A 11 28.28 -22.52 2.87
N PRO A 12 28.78 -22.10 4.04
CA PRO A 12 28.14 -21.08 4.85
C PRO A 12 28.29 -19.71 4.16
N GLY A 13 27.29 -19.33 3.36
CA GLY A 13 27.25 -18.01 2.71
C GLY A 13 26.47 -17.93 1.40
N GLU A 14 26.00 -19.04 0.84
CA GLU A 14 25.17 -18.99 -0.36
C GLU A 14 23.78 -18.42 0.00
N PRO A 15 23.36 -17.29 -0.58
CA PRO A 15 22.05 -16.72 -0.30
C PRO A 15 20.98 -17.76 -0.66
N ASP A 16 20.10 -18.05 0.30
CA ASP A 16 19.03 -19.02 0.11
C ASP A 16 18.22 -18.62 -1.13
N ALA A 17 18.11 -19.53 -2.09
CA ALA A 17 17.45 -19.24 -3.35
C ALA A 17 16.00 -18.82 -3.05
N PRO A 18 15.48 -17.75 -3.68
CA PRO A 18 14.13 -17.28 -3.40
C PRO A 18 13.14 -18.42 -3.64
N ALA A 19 12.27 -18.67 -2.65
CA ALA A 19 11.28 -19.73 -2.72
C ALA A 19 10.43 -19.57 -4.01
N PRO A 20 10.09 -20.68 -4.69
CA PRO A 20 9.30 -20.63 -5.90
C PRO A 20 7.91 -20.06 -5.63
N ILE A 21 7.48 -19.10 -6.46
CA ILE A 21 6.13 -18.52 -6.40
C ILE A 21 5.12 -19.61 -6.79
N VAL A 22 4.13 -19.84 -5.95
CA VAL A 22 3.04 -20.78 -6.22
C VAL A 22 1.74 -20.04 -6.57
N PRO A 23 0.78 -20.68 -7.26
CA PRO A 23 -0.50 -20.04 -7.61
C PRO A 23 -1.26 -19.47 -6.41
N GLY A 24 -1.10 -20.06 -5.21
CA GLY A 24 -1.68 -19.55 -3.97
C GLY A 24 -1.18 -18.15 -3.61
N ASP A 25 0.09 -17.85 -3.84
CA ASP A 25 0.66 -16.53 -3.56
C ASP A 25 0.02 -15.45 -4.43
N VAL A 26 -0.25 -15.77 -5.70
CA VAL A 26 -0.93 -14.87 -6.63
C VAL A 26 -2.37 -14.62 -6.20
N ALA A 27 -3.08 -15.67 -5.76
CA ALA A 27 -4.44 -15.55 -5.28
C ALA A 27 -4.52 -14.69 -4.01
N ASP A 28 -3.59 -14.86 -3.07
CA ASP A 28 -3.52 -14.08 -1.85
C ASP A 28 -3.13 -12.62 -2.12
N ALA A 29 -2.19 -12.38 -3.03
CA ALA A 29 -1.82 -11.03 -3.47
C ALA A 29 -3.01 -10.30 -4.12
N ALA A 30 -3.75 -10.99 -5.00
CA ALA A 30 -4.96 -10.44 -5.60
C ALA A 30 -6.07 -10.18 -4.56
N ARG A 31 -6.19 -11.04 -3.55
CA ARG A 31 -7.15 -10.84 -2.45
C ARG A 31 -6.80 -9.62 -1.60
N LEU A 32 -5.51 -9.40 -1.31
CA LEU A 32 -5.04 -8.21 -0.61
C LEU A 32 -5.42 -6.93 -1.38
N VAL A 33 -5.18 -6.89 -2.70
CA VAL A 33 -5.60 -5.76 -3.55
C VAL A 33 -7.13 -5.61 -3.54
N GLY A 34 -7.87 -6.71 -3.59
CA GLY A 34 -9.32 -6.72 -3.49
C GLY A 34 -9.85 -6.15 -2.16
N PHE A 35 -9.15 -6.35 -1.05
CA PHE A 35 -9.47 -5.70 0.21
C PHE A 35 -9.18 -4.19 0.18
N GLY A 36 -8.08 -3.77 -0.44
CA GLY A 36 -7.75 -2.34 -0.62
C GLY A 36 -8.77 -1.56 -1.44
N LEU A 37 -9.53 -2.24 -2.31
CA LEU A 37 -10.61 -1.65 -3.10
C LEU A 37 -11.95 -1.53 -2.34
N GLN A 38 -12.02 -1.93 -1.07
CA GLN A 38 -13.22 -1.87 -0.23
C GLN A 38 -13.07 -0.78 0.85
N PRO A 39 -13.56 0.46 0.62
CA PRO A 39 -13.22 1.62 1.48
C PRO A 39 -13.65 1.50 2.95
N LYS A 40 -14.62 0.63 3.25
CA LYS A 40 -15.17 0.44 4.60
C LYS A 40 -14.56 -0.74 5.35
N LEU A 41 -13.79 -1.58 4.67
CA LEU A 41 -13.13 -2.73 5.25
C LEU A 41 -11.75 -2.32 5.75
N VAL A 42 -11.43 -2.70 6.98
CA VAL A 42 -10.14 -2.39 7.62
C VAL A 42 -9.56 -3.66 8.23
N PRO A 43 -8.23 -3.80 8.32
CA PRO A 43 -7.60 -5.01 8.86
C PRO A 43 -8.07 -5.37 10.27
N ALA A 44 -8.34 -4.37 11.11
CA ALA A 44 -8.82 -4.60 12.48
C ALA A 44 -10.19 -5.31 12.57
N ARG A 45 -10.94 -5.40 11.45
CA ARG A 45 -12.26 -6.05 11.38
C ARG A 45 -12.25 -7.36 10.61
N ASP A 46 -11.12 -7.75 10.02
CA ASP A 46 -11.01 -8.94 9.18
C ASP A 46 -9.65 -9.61 9.39
N VAL A 47 -9.69 -10.84 9.92
CA VAL A 47 -8.49 -11.59 10.29
C VAL A 47 -7.65 -11.96 9.07
N GLU A 48 -8.29 -12.32 7.95
CA GLU A 48 -7.58 -12.68 6.72
C GLU A 48 -6.87 -11.45 6.15
N TYR A 49 -7.56 -10.30 6.13
CA TYR A 49 -6.94 -9.05 5.69
C TYR A 49 -5.75 -8.66 6.58
N ALA A 50 -5.88 -8.76 7.91
CA ALA A 50 -4.78 -8.48 8.83
C ALA A 50 -3.57 -9.38 8.59
N GLU A 51 -3.79 -10.68 8.33
CA GLU A 51 -2.75 -11.65 8.01
C GLU A 51 -2.03 -11.32 6.69
N LEU A 52 -2.78 -10.97 5.64
CA LEU A 52 -2.18 -10.58 4.35
C LEU A 52 -1.39 -9.28 4.44
N VAL A 53 -1.86 -8.29 5.22
CA VAL A 53 -1.11 -7.05 5.49
C VAL A 53 0.18 -7.33 6.24
N ARG A 54 0.15 -8.22 7.24
CA ARG A 54 1.36 -8.65 7.96
C ARG A 54 2.33 -9.34 7.00
N ARG A 55 1.85 -10.32 6.21
CA ARG A 55 2.65 -11.03 5.22
C ARG A 55 3.31 -10.06 4.22
N HIS A 56 2.57 -9.09 3.70
CA HIS A 56 3.12 -8.07 2.81
C HIS A 56 4.27 -7.28 3.43
N ARG A 57 4.23 -7.01 4.73
CA ARG A 57 5.29 -6.28 5.42
C ARG A 57 6.52 -7.14 5.71
N ASP A 58 6.30 -8.42 5.98
CA ASP A 58 7.34 -9.33 6.45
C ASP A 58 8.00 -10.12 5.29
N ASP A 59 7.33 -10.26 4.15
CA ASP A 59 7.79 -10.99 2.95
C ASP A 59 7.91 -10.04 1.74
N PRO A 60 9.13 -9.60 1.39
CA PRO A 60 9.37 -8.72 0.24
C PRO A 60 9.00 -9.34 -1.11
N ALA A 61 9.01 -10.67 -1.25
CA ALA A 61 8.62 -11.32 -2.50
C ALA A 61 7.10 -11.25 -2.69
N PHE A 62 6.34 -11.52 -1.63
CA PHE A 62 4.89 -11.34 -1.63
C PHE A 62 4.49 -9.86 -1.83
N ALA A 63 5.22 -8.91 -1.24
CA ALA A 63 5.01 -7.48 -1.47
C ALA A 63 5.12 -7.10 -2.95
N ARG A 64 6.24 -7.51 -3.60
CA ARG A 64 6.44 -7.28 -5.04
C ARG A 64 5.35 -7.93 -5.89
N LEU A 65 4.85 -9.09 -5.48
CA LEU A 65 3.75 -9.76 -6.18
C LEU A 65 2.44 -8.98 -6.06
N ALA A 66 2.10 -8.48 -4.87
CA ALA A 66 0.92 -7.64 -4.66
C ALA A 66 1.01 -6.31 -5.43
N ASP A 67 2.18 -5.67 -5.44
CA ASP A 67 2.46 -4.48 -6.25
C ASP A 67 2.28 -4.76 -7.74
N ALA A 68 2.77 -5.91 -8.23
CA ALA A 68 2.60 -6.30 -9.62
C ALA A 68 1.13 -6.55 -9.99
N VAL A 69 0.35 -7.17 -9.10
CA VAL A 69 -1.10 -7.36 -9.31
C VAL A 69 -1.83 -6.01 -9.32
N ALA A 70 -1.53 -5.11 -8.38
CA ALA A 70 -2.09 -3.76 -8.36
C ALA A 70 -1.75 -2.99 -9.64
N ALA A 71 -0.48 -3.01 -10.06
CA ALA A 71 -0.02 -2.37 -11.29
C ALA A 71 -0.72 -2.94 -12.54
N GLY A 72 -0.92 -4.27 -12.60
CA GLY A 72 -1.68 -4.92 -13.68
C GLY A 72 -3.15 -4.48 -13.77
N LEU A 73 -3.72 -3.99 -12.67
CA LEU A 73 -5.05 -3.40 -12.60
C LEU A 73 -5.05 -1.87 -12.84
N GLY A 74 -3.89 -1.28 -13.11
CA GLY A 74 -3.72 0.16 -13.22
C GLY A 74 -3.85 0.89 -11.87
N LEU A 75 -3.55 0.21 -10.76
CA LEU A 75 -3.56 0.77 -9.41
C LEU A 75 -2.14 1.10 -8.97
N VAL A 76 -2.02 2.15 -8.16
CA VAL A 76 -0.79 2.56 -7.47
C VAL A 76 -1.00 2.30 -5.98
N VAL A 77 -0.11 1.50 -5.38
CA VAL A 77 -0.11 1.27 -3.93
C VAL A 77 0.52 2.48 -3.25
N LEU A 78 -0.24 3.17 -2.41
CA LEU A 78 0.19 4.37 -1.69
C LEU A 78 0.74 4.07 -0.30
N GLU A 79 0.13 3.10 0.39
CA GLU A 79 0.55 2.65 1.71
C GLU A 79 0.06 1.22 1.96
N VAL A 80 0.83 0.45 2.73
CA VAL A 80 0.36 -0.80 3.34
C VAL A 80 0.69 -0.79 4.83
N SER A 81 -0.32 -0.71 5.69
CA SER A 81 -0.12 -0.67 7.15
C SER A 81 -1.21 -1.42 7.93
N PRO A 82 -0.94 -1.90 9.16
CA PRO A 82 -1.96 -2.55 9.99
C PRO A 82 -3.16 -1.65 10.28
N ARG A 83 -2.95 -0.33 10.27
CA ARG A 83 -3.99 0.66 10.57
C ARG A 83 -4.83 0.99 9.33
N ALA A 84 -4.19 1.32 8.21
CA ALA A 84 -4.87 1.73 7.00
C ALA A 84 -5.30 0.53 6.12
N GLY A 85 -4.65 -0.62 6.29
CA GLY A 85 -4.68 -1.69 5.30
C GLY A 85 -3.83 -1.35 4.09
N MET A 86 -4.21 -1.86 2.92
CA MET A 86 -3.65 -1.47 1.63
C MET A 86 -4.44 -0.30 1.05
N ALA A 87 -3.81 0.87 1.02
CA ALA A 87 -4.35 2.06 0.37
C ALA A 87 -3.88 2.10 -1.10
N VAL A 88 -4.82 2.11 -2.03
CA VAL A 88 -4.56 2.18 -3.47
C VAL A 88 -5.20 3.41 -4.09
N ALA A 89 -4.55 3.95 -5.10
CA ALA A 89 -5.10 4.95 -6.01
C ALA A 89 -5.18 4.38 -7.43
N ALA A 90 -6.15 4.84 -8.20
CA ALA A 90 -6.22 4.54 -9.62
C ALA A 90 -5.26 5.45 -10.40
N GLY A 91 -4.47 4.88 -11.32
CA GLY A 91 -3.73 5.65 -12.31
C GLY A 91 -4.67 6.32 -13.33
N GLU A 92 -4.16 7.27 -14.10
CA GLU A 92 -4.95 8.10 -15.03
C GLU A 92 -5.72 7.28 -16.07
N ASP A 93 -5.12 6.20 -16.58
CA ASP A 93 -5.72 5.31 -17.59
C ASP A 93 -6.39 4.06 -16.99
N SER A 94 -6.52 4.00 -15.67
CA SER A 94 -7.12 2.85 -14.99
C SER A 94 -8.62 2.77 -15.22
N VAL A 95 -9.16 1.55 -15.31
CA VAL A 95 -10.62 1.33 -15.27
C VAL A 95 -11.24 1.77 -13.94
N PHE A 96 -10.42 1.91 -12.89
CA PHE A 96 -10.81 2.42 -11.58
C PHE A 96 -10.66 3.94 -11.46
N ALA A 97 -10.21 4.64 -12.51
CA ALA A 97 -10.00 6.07 -12.49
C ALA A 97 -11.32 6.81 -12.19
N VAL A 98 -11.29 7.65 -11.16
CA VAL A 98 -12.45 8.46 -10.79
C VAL A 98 -12.49 9.68 -11.69
N ARG A 99 -13.54 9.80 -12.50
CA ARG A 99 -13.76 11.01 -13.28
C ARG A 99 -14.14 12.17 -12.37
N MET A 100 -13.62 13.36 -12.67
CA MET A 100 -13.85 14.57 -11.86
C MET A 100 -15.35 14.88 -11.63
N GLY A 101 -16.21 14.55 -12.59
CA GLY A 101 -17.66 14.70 -12.44
C GLY A 101 -18.30 13.74 -11.43
N ASP A 102 -17.81 12.50 -11.33
CA ASP A 102 -18.27 11.52 -10.33
C ASP A 102 -17.80 11.90 -8.93
N TYR A 103 -16.55 12.36 -8.86
CA TYR A 103 -15.95 12.88 -7.64
C TYR A 103 -16.73 14.08 -7.09
N ALA A 104 -16.99 15.11 -7.91
CA ALA A 104 -17.70 16.31 -7.47
C ALA A 104 -19.11 15.98 -6.94
N ARG A 105 -19.81 15.01 -7.56
CA ARG A 105 -21.11 14.53 -7.08
C ARG A 105 -21.03 13.86 -5.70
N ARG A 106 -20.05 12.98 -5.48
CA ARG A 106 -19.85 12.31 -4.18
C ARG A 106 -19.39 13.28 -3.10
N ALA A 107 -18.44 14.15 -3.42
CA ALA A 107 -17.96 15.16 -2.49
C ALA A 107 -19.05 16.18 -2.14
N ALA A 108 -20.10 16.34 -2.95
CA ALA A 108 -21.20 17.26 -2.68
C ALA A 108 -22.40 16.63 -1.95
N SER A 109 -22.49 15.30 -1.89
CA SER A 109 -23.73 14.61 -1.47
C SER A 109 -24.01 14.66 0.03
N ASP A 110 -22.98 14.74 0.88
CA ASP A 110 -23.12 14.80 2.34
C ASP A 110 -22.23 15.90 2.92
N SER A 111 -22.72 16.68 3.90
CA SER A 111 -21.94 17.79 4.48
C SER A 111 -20.69 17.33 5.23
N GLY A 112 -20.75 16.18 5.90
CA GLY A 112 -19.60 15.58 6.59
C GLY A 112 -18.55 15.11 5.59
N ASP A 113 -18.99 14.46 4.50
CA ASP A 113 -18.09 14.02 3.44
C ASP A 113 -17.34 15.19 2.79
N ARG A 114 -18.00 16.31 2.46
CA ARG A 114 -17.28 17.48 1.91
C ARG A 114 -16.34 18.14 2.92
N PHE A 115 -16.68 18.13 4.20
CA PHE A 115 -15.78 18.67 5.22
C PHE A 115 -14.50 17.83 5.31
N LEU A 116 -14.63 16.50 5.44
CA LEU A 116 -13.48 15.58 5.46
C LEU A 116 -12.65 15.70 4.18
N HIS A 117 -13.33 15.90 3.05
CA HIS A 117 -12.68 16.08 1.78
C HIS A 117 -11.84 17.36 1.69
N GLY A 118 -12.39 18.48 2.15
CA GLY A 118 -11.66 19.75 2.26
C GLY A 118 -10.48 19.64 3.23
N LEU A 119 -10.68 18.96 4.36
CA LEU A 119 -9.63 18.75 5.36
C LEU A 119 -8.48 17.88 4.83
N ALA A 120 -8.80 16.84 4.04
CA ALA A 120 -7.78 16.02 3.38
C ALA A 120 -6.95 16.83 2.37
N HIS A 121 -7.56 17.73 1.60
CA HIS A 121 -6.82 18.63 0.71
C HIS A 121 -5.95 19.62 1.47
N LEU A 122 -6.48 20.18 2.57
CA LEU A 122 -5.72 21.08 3.42
C LEU A 122 -4.53 20.36 4.05
N ALA A 123 -4.71 19.13 4.52
CA ALA A 123 -3.64 18.29 5.05
C ALA A 123 -2.57 18.01 3.99
N ALA A 124 -2.96 17.61 2.79
CA ALA A 124 -2.04 17.36 1.69
C ALA A 124 -1.25 18.62 1.32
N ALA A 125 -1.91 19.78 1.24
CA ALA A 125 -1.24 21.06 1.01
C ALA A 125 -0.28 21.41 2.16
N ALA A 126 -0.73 21.30 3.42
CA ALA A 126 0.09 21.61 4.59
C ALA A 126 1.33 20.72 4.69
N LEU A 127 1.24 19.45 4.27
CA LEU A 127 2.38 18.51 4.24
C LEU A 127 3.30 18.72 3.03
N ALA A 128 2.78 19.28 1.93
CA ALA A 128 3.55 19.54 0.71
C ALA A 128 4.31 20.86 0.76
N PHE A 129 3.76 21.88 1.42
CA PHE A 129 4.34 23.21 1.47
C PHE A 129 5.40 23.33 2.58
N PRO A 130 6.66 23.67 2.24
CA PRO A 130 7.73 23.80 3.21
C PRO A 130 7.47 24.96 4.18
N ARG A 131 7.82 24.78 5.44
CA ARG A 131 7.83 25.86 6.44
C ARG A 131 9.07 26.73 6.25
N PRO A 132 9.11 27.96 6.79
CA PRO A 132 10.27 28.85 6.65
C PRO A 132 11.60 28.21 7.06
N GLU A 133 11.60 27.39 8.11
CA GLU A 133 12.77 26.62 8.56
C GLU A 133 13.20 25.53 7.57
N ASP A 134 12.25 24.94 6.85
CA ASP A 134 12.52 23.89 5.87
C ASP A 134 13.15 24.48 4.59
N LEU A 135 12.96 25.77 4.32
CA LEU A 135 13.58 26.49 3.19
C LEU A 135 15.08 26.75 3.39
N ALA A 136 15.55 26.69 4.64
CA ALA A 136 16.97 26.86 4.97
C ALA A 136 17.74 25.53 4.86
N ASP A 137 17.06 24.41 4.63
CA ASP A 137 17.63 23.09 4.45
C ASP A 137 17.55 22.66 2.98
N ASP A 138 18.68 22.75 2.27
CA ASP A 138 18.81 22.34 0.87
C ASP A 138 18.50 20.84 0.64
N GLY A 139 18.49 20.03 1.71
CA GLY A 139 18.13 18.61 1.68
C GLY A 139 16.64 18.33 1.93
N TYR A 140 15.83 19.34 2.23
CA TYR A 140 14.42 19.13 2.56
C TYR A 140 13.62 18.63 1.35
N VAL A 141 12.92 17.52 1.54
CA VAL A 141 11.96 16.97 0.58
C VAL A 141 10.63 16.82 1.29
N GLY A 142 9.64 17.64 0.92
CA GLY A 142 8.27 17.50 1.37
C GLY A 142 7.73 16.13 0.98
N ARG A 143 7.25 15.35 1.96
CA ARG A 143 6.70 14.01 1.74
C ARG A 143 5.25 13.95 2.20
N ILE A 144 4.39 13.53 1.30
CA ILE A 144 2.98 13.26 1.60
C ILE A 144 2.81 11.75 1.74
N THR A 145 2.25 11.30 2.86
CA THR A 145 1.95 9.89 3.11
C THR A 145 0.50 9.74 3.54
N VAL A 146 -0.08 8.56 3.29
CA VAL A 146 -1.48 8.26 3.70
C VAL A 146 -1.61 8.41 5.22
N HIS A 147 -0.66 7.87 5.98
CA HIS A 147 -0.58 8.06 7.43
C HIS A 147 -0.54 9.53 7.84
N GLY A 148 0.27 10.37 7.18
CA GLY A 148 0.38 11.80 7.50
C GLY A 148 -0.94 12.54 7.33
N VAL A 149 -1.66 12.25 6.23
CA VAL A 149 -2.99 12.83 5.97
C VAL A 149 -4.03 12.31 6.96
N ASP A 150 -4.09 11.00 7.24
CA ASP A 150 -5.02 10.43 8.25
C ASP A 150 -4.77 11.01 9.64
N ALA A 151 -3.51 11.18 10.03
CA ALA A 151 -3.15 11.75 11.32
C ALA A 151 -3.57 13.22 11.45
N PHE A 152 -3.46 14.01 10.38
CA PHE A 152 -3.88 15.41 10.36
C PHE A 152 -5.40 15.56 10.48
N VAL A 153 -6.17 14.75 9.75
CA VAL A 153 -7.64 14.82 9.71
C VAL A 153 -8.30 14.50 11.06
N ARG A 154 -7.59 13.80 11.96
CA ARG A 154 -8.12 13.34 13.26
C ARG A 154 -7.80 14.26 14.44
N GLN A 155 -7.05 15.33 14.22
CA GLN A 155 -6.76 16.34 15.24
C GLN A 155 -7.96 17.28 15.41
#